data_AF-A0A5D4T9S7-F1
#
_entry.id   AF-A0A5D4T9S7-F1
#
_cell.length_a   1.000
_cell.length_b   1.000
_cell.length_c   1.000
_cell.angle_alpha   90.00
_cell.angle_beta   90.00
_cell.angle_gamma   90.00
#
_symmetry.space_group_name_H-M   'P 1'
#
loop_
_entity.id
_entity.type
_entity.pdbx_description
1 polymer ?
#
loop_
_entity_poly.entity_id
_entity_poly.type
_entity_poly.pdbx_seq_one_letter_code
_entity_poly.pdbx_strand_id
1 'polypeptide(L)'
;MNLTKERTLLIFLVMLIPLAITYYEVFYTPKDSLELYQHFAFADDFKEAQEIVYEEYQGNFTEEEFHLIKDIGDSPSEIKQFTLLKYEDKNILVETSPGTKKLHVLNVKEIPDEEMKAFMDTENQP
;
A
#
# COMPACT_ATOMS: atom_id res chain seq x y z
N MET A 1 -23.46 43.24 -2.22
CA MET A 1 -22.53 42.09 -2.14
C MET A 1 -21.82 42.18 -0.79
N ASN A 2 -22.10 41.27 0.14
CA ASN A 2 -21.73 41.42 1.54
C ASN A 2 -20.31 40.87 1.74
N LEU A 3 -19.30 41.75 1.77
CA LEU A 3 -17.88 41.42 1.76
C LEU A 3 -17.46 40.43 2.86
N THR A 4 -18.19 40.40 3.98
CA THR A 4 -18.02 39.43 5.08
C THR A 4 -18.54 38.04 4.73
N LYS A 5 -19.70 37.91 4.06
CA LYS A 5 -20.25 36.62 3.65
C LYS A 5 -19.39 35.93 2.61
N GLU A 6 -18.83 36.69 1.66
CA GLU A 6 -17.94 36.16 0.62
C GLU A 6 -16.60 35.70 1.19
N ARG A 7 -16.03 36.44 2.15
CA ARG A 7 -14.81 36.03 2.86
C ARG A 7 -15.04 34.77 3.70
N THR A 8 -16.19 34.66 4.38
CA THR A 8 -16.54 33.44 5.13
C THR A 8 -16.74 32.24 4.21
N LEU A 9 -17.41 32.42 3.06
CA LEU A 9 -17.56 31.36 2.05
C LEU A 9 -16.20 30.89 1.53
N LEU A 10 -15.31 31.82 1.22
CA LEU A 10 -13.97 31.51 0.70
C LEU A 10 -13.13 30.76 1.73
N ILE A 11 -13.19 31.14 3.02
CA ILE A 11 -12.52 30.40 4.11
C ILE A 11 -13.08 28.98 4.22
N PHE A 12 -14.40 28.80 4.13
CA PHE A 12 -15.02 27.48 4.17
C PHE A 12 -14.57 26.60 2.99
N LEU A 13 -14.52 27.16 1.79
CA LEU A 13 -14.13 26.44 0.58
C LEU A 13 -12.64 26.05 0.61
N VAL A 14 -11.78 26.93 1.14
CA VAL A 14 -10.36 26.61 1.39
C VAL A 14 -10.20 25.51 2.45
N MET A 15 -11.06 25.47 3.47
CA MET A 15 -11.03 24.41 4.49
C MET A 15 -11.45 23.03 3.95
N LEU A 16 -12.23 22.98 2.86
CA LEU A 16 -12.58 21.71 2.20
C LEU A 16 -11.39 21.03 1.52
N ILE A 17 -10.39 21.80 1.08
CA ILE A 17 -9.21 21.27 0.37
C ILE A 17 -8.42 20.28 1.24
N PRO A 18 -7.95 20.63 2.45
CA PRO A 18 -7.25 19.65 3.30
C PRO A 18 -8.16 18.50 3.75
N LEU A 19 -9.46 18.74 3.90
CA LEU A 19 -10.46 17.70 4.21
C LEU A 19 -10.58 16.67 3.09
N ALA A 20 -10.57 17.11 1.83
CA ALA A 20 -10.61 16.21 0.68
C ALA A 20 -9.32 15.39 0.55
N ILE A 21 -8.15 16.00 0.76
CA ILE A 21 -6.85 15.30 0.71
C ILE A 21 -6.79 14.22 1.79
N THR A 22 -7.07 14.60 3.05
CA THR A 22 -7.09 13.65 4.18
C THR A 22 -8.13 12.55 3.99
N TYR A 23 -9.29 12.86 3.41
CA TYR A 23 -10.28 11.83 3.08
C TYR A 23 -9.74 10.84 2.04
N TYR A 24 -9.10 11.34 0.99
CA TYR A 24 -8.52 10.49 -0.06
C TYR A 24 -7.45 9.54 0.51
N GLU A 25 -6.45 10.06 1.23
CA GLU A 25 -5.38 9.25 1.82
C GLU A 25 -5.91 8.21 2.82
N VAL A 26 -6.96 8.55 3.57
CA VAL A 26 -7.51 7.64 4.60
C VAL A 26 -8.37 6.53 3.99
N PHE A 27 -9.02 6.73 2.84
CA PHE A 27 -9.99 5.78 2.31
C PHE A 27 -9.57 5.09 1.01
N TYR A 28 -8.69 5.69 0.22
CA TYR A 28 -8.32 5.18 -1.11
C TYR A 28 -6.92 4.56 -1.16
N THR A 29 -6.09 4.75 -0.12
CA THR A 29 -4.78 4.09 -0.03
C THR A 29 -4.86 2.85 0.84
N PRO A 30 -4.48 1.66 0.34
CA PRO A 30 -4.45 0.44 1.14
C PRO A 30 -3.49 0.55 2.33
N LYS A 31 -3.91 0.10 3.51
CA LYS A 31 -3.11 0.24 4.76
C LYS A 31 -2.43 -1.04 5.20
N ASP A 32 -2.85 -2.18 4.67
CA ASP A 32 -2.33 -3.48 4.99
C ASP A 32 -2.44 -4.44 3.80
N SER A 33 -1.77 -5.57 3.86
CA SER A 33 -1.71 -6.53 2.76
C SER A 33 -3.07 -7.10 2.33
N LEU A 34 -4.07 -7.13 3.21
CA LEU A 34 -5.43 -7.55 2.85
C LEU A 34 -6.15 -6.45 2.06
N GLU A 35 -6.09 -5.19 2.54
CA GLU A 35 -6.65 -4.05 1.79
C GLU A 35 -5.96 -3.89 0.43
N LEU A 36 -4.63 -4.14 0.36
CA LEU A 36 -3.86 -4.09 -0.89
C LEU A 36 -4.34 -5.15 -1.87
N TYR A 37 -4.49 -6.39 -1.41
CA TYR A 37 -5.05 -7.47 -2.22
C TYR A 37 -6.45 -7.13 -2.72
N GLN A 38 -7.33 -6.62 -1.86
CA GLN A 38 -8.69 -6.23 -2.23
C GLN A 38 -8.69 -5.12 -3.28
N HIS A 39 -7.81 -4.13 -3.15
CA HIS A 39 -7.67 -3.06 -4.13
C HIS A 39 -7.35 -3.63 -5.52
N PHE A 40 -6.37 -4.53 -5.63
CA PHE A 40 -6.03 -5.16 -6.91
C PHE A 40 -7.13 -6.09 -7.43
N ALA A 41 -7.71 -6.93 -6.57
CA ALA A 41 -8.73 -7.89 -6.98
C ALA A 41 -10.01 -7.20 -7.48
N PHE A 42 -10.37 -6.05 -6.90
CA PHE A 42 -11.59 -5.32 -7.22
C PHE A 42 -11.42 -4.15 -8.19
N ALA A 43 -10.20 -3.73 -8.52
CA ALA A 43 -9.94 -2.69 -9.52
C ALA A 43 -10.60 -3.03 -10.88
N ASP A 44 -11.21 -2.04 -11.54
CA ASP A 44 -11.92 -2.23 -12.81
C ASP A 44 -10.97 -2.66 -13.93
N ASP A 45 -9.75 -2.10 -13.94
CA ASP A 45 -8.71 -2.39 -14.93
C ASP A 45 -7.29 -2.28 -14.34
N PHE A 46 -6.29 -2.69 -15.12
CA PHE A 46 -4.87 -2.65 -14.73
C PHE A 46 -4.39 -1.22 -14.45
N LYS A 47 -4.94 -0.23 -15.15
CA LYS A 47 -4.54 1.16 -14.99
C LYS A 47 -4.95 1.65 -13.60
N GLU A 48 -6.17 1.37 -13.15
CA GLU A 48 -6.62 1.67 -11.79
C GLU A 48 -5.73 0.98 -10.74
N ALA A 49 -5.44 -0.32 -10.94
CA ALA A 49 -4.58 -1.07 -10.03
C ALA A 49 -3.15 -0.49 -9.94
N GLN A 50 -2.64 0.10 -11.02
CA GLN A 50 -1.30 0.68 -11.07
C GLN A 50 -1.22 2.07 -10.39
N GLU A 51 -2.35 2.75 -10.13
CA GLU A 51 -2.37 4.11 -9.54
C GLU A 51 -1.77 4.16 -8.12
N ILE A 52 -1.81 3.05 -7.38
CA ILE A 52 -1.23 2.96 -6.04
C ILE A 52 0.26 2.61 -6.04
N VAL A 53 0.81 2.25 -7.20
CA VAL A 53 2.24 1.99 -7.38
C VAL A 53 2.93 3.31 -7.68
N TYR A 54 3.99 3.61 -6.93
CA TYR A 54 4.85 4.77 -7.19
C TYR A 54 5.34 4.81 -8.64
N GLU A 55 5.37 5.99 -9.25
CA GLU A 55 5.65 6.19 -10.68
C GLU A 55 6.95 5.51 -11.11
N GLU A 56 8.00 5.62 -10.29
CA GLU A 56 9.31 5.01 -10.52
C GLU A 56 9.33 3.47 -10.43
N TYR A 57 8.28 2.86 -9.87
CA TYR A 57 8.16 1.41 -9.67
C TYR A 57 7.02 0.80 -10.50
N GLN A 58 6.34 1.57 -11.35
CA GLN A 58 5.22 1.06 -12.15
C GLN A 58 5.60 -0.13 -13.06
N GLY A 59 6.86 -0.22 -13.49
CA GLY A 59 7.38 -1.34 -14.27
C GLY A 59 7.49 -2.66 -13.51
N ASN A 60 7.45 -2.63 -12.17
CA ASN A 60 7.57 -3.81 -11.31
C ASN A 60 6.23 -4.53 -11.08
N PHE A 61 5.12 -3.96 -11.56
CA PHE A 61 3.80 -4.56 -11.51
C PHE A 61 3.27 -4.68 -12.92
N THR A 62 3.07 -5.92 -13.38
CA THR A 62 2.68 -6.22 -14.75
C THR A 62 1.19 -6.53 -14.88
N GLU A 63 0.66 -6.39 -16.10
CA GLU A 63 -0.74 -6.75 -16.40
C GLU A 63 -1.01 -8.26 -16.20
N GLU A 64 -0.01 -9.11 -16.41
CA GLU A 64 -0.09 -10.55 -16.14
C GLU A 64 -0.28 -10.84 -14.64
N GLU A 65 0.53 -10.21 -13.78
CA GLU A 65 0.41 -10.34 -12.32
C GLU A 65 -0.93 -9.78 -11.82
N PHE A 66 -1.40 -8.67 -12.38
CA PHE A 66 -2.72 -8.13 -12.09
C PHE A 66 -3.82 -9.14 -12.40
N HIS A 67 -3.79 -9.77 -13.58
CA HIS A 67 -4.79 -10.77 -13.96
C HIS A 67 -4.74 -12.01 -13.05
N LEU A 68 -3.56 -12.44 -12.63
CA LEU A 68 -3.41 -13.53 -11.67
C LEU A 68 -4.07 -13.19 -10.33
N ILE A 69 -3.89 -11.97 -9.82
CA ILE A 69 -4.48 -11.52 -8.54
C ILE A 69 -6.00 -11.35 -8.65
N LYS A 70 -6.49 -10.88 -9.80
CA LYS A 70 -7.91 -10.59 -10.05
C LYS A 70 -8.76 -11.84 -10.28
N ASP A 71 -8.18 -12.94 -10.75
CA ASP A 71 -8.95 -14.14 -11.09
C ASP A 71 -9.62 -14.74 -9.83
N ILE A 72 -10.95 -14.77 -9.84
CA ILE A 72 -11.79 -15.27 -8.75
C ILE A 72 -11.55 -16.77 -8.53
N GLY A 73 -11.09 -17.51 -9.55
CA GLY A 73 -10.74 -18.93 -9.46
C GLY A 73 -9.46 -19.21 -8.67
N ASP A 74 -8.54 -18.24 -8.59
CA ASP A 74 -7.17 -18.40 -8.08
C ASP A 74 -6.91 -17.49 -6.86
N SER A 75 -7.92 -17.35 -5.98
CA SER A 75 -7.75 -16.63 -4.72
C SER A 75 -6.53 -17.17 -3.94
N PRO A 76 -5.68 -16.29 -3.38
CA PRO A 76 -4.47 -16.71 -2.68
C PRO A 76 -4.85 -17.60 -1.49
N SER A 77 -4.12 -18.70 -1.35
CA SER A 77 -4.29 -19.62 -0.21
C SER A 77 -3.86 -18.98 1.12
N GLU A 78 -3.00 -17.96 1.07
CA GLU A 78 -2.52 -17.22 2.21
C GLU A 78 -2.13 -15.79 1.83
N ILE A 79 -2.44 -14.82 2.69
CA ILE A 79 -1.93 -13.44 2.60
C ILE A 79 -1.12 -13.18 3.86
N LYS A 80 0.14 -12.75 3.71
CA LYS A 80 1.02 -12.40 4.82
C LYS A 80 1.44 -10.95 4.74
N GLN A 81 1.66 -10.36 5.91
CA GLN A 81 2.29 -9.06 6.04
C GLN A 81 3.52 -9.18 6.93
N PHE A 82 4.64 -8.59 6.51
CA PHE A 82 5.86 -8.61 7.29
C PHE A 82 6.61 -7.28 7.21
N THR A 83 7.49 -7.07 8.18
CA THR A 83 8.43 -5.94 8.22
C THR A 83 9.84 -6.49 8.29
N LEU A 84 10.70 -6.02 7.40
CA LEU A 84 12.13 -6.32 7.40
C LEU A 84 12.89 -5.19 8.07
N LEU A 85 13.74 -5.52 9.04
CA LEU A 85 14.58 -4.59 9.77
C LEU A 85 16.04 -5.00 9.60
N LYS A 86 16.82 -4.21 8.87
CA LYS A 86 18.25 -4.42 8.66
C LYS A 86 19.05 -3.55 9.61
N TYR A 87 19.95 -4.16 10.37
CA TYR A 87 20.94 -3.51 11.22
C TYR A 87 22.35 -3.78 10.68
N GLU A 88 23.38 -3.22 11.32
CA GLU A 88 24.77 -3.47 10.95
C GLU A 88 25.18 -4.95 11.11
N ASP A 89 24.65 -5.62 12.15
CA ASP A 89 25.08 -6.94 12.59
C ASP A 89 24.00 -8.02 12.49
N LYS A 90 22.74 -7.65 12.19
CA LYS A 90 21.60 -8.57 12.21
C LYS A 90 20.47 -8.10 11.31
N ASN A 91 19.66 -9.07 10.89
CA ASN A 91 18.46 -8.82 10.11
C ASN A 91 17.27 -9.45 10.84
N ILE A 92 16.19 -8.71 11.00
CA ILE A 92 14.99 -9.19 11.70
C ILE A 92 13.81 -9.15 10.74
N LEU A 93 13.08 -10.27 10.67
CA LEU A 93 11.78 -10.37 10.01
C LEU A 93 10.70 -10.46 11.08
N VAL A 94 9.76 -9.50 11.03
CA VAL A 94 8.59 -9.46 11.90
C VAL A 94 7.35 -9.78 11.06
N GLU A 95 6.70 -10.91 11.30
CA GLU A 95 5.43 -11.25 10.66
C GLU A 95 4.26 -10.68 11.48
N THR A 96 3.28 -10.11 10.79
CA THR A 96 2.11 -9.47 11.40
C THR A 96 0.81 -9.93 10.75
N SER A 97 -0.29 -9.86 11.51
CA SER A 97 -1.62 -10.18 11.00
C SER A 97 -2.11 -9.15 9.96
N PRO A 98 -2.50 -9.57 8.75
CA PRO A 98 -3.11 -8.68 7.76
C PRO A 98 -4.56 -8.34 8.14
N GLY A 99 -5.11 -7.24 7.63
CA GLY A 99 -6.55 -6.89 7.75
C GLY A 99 -7.06 -6.56 9.16
N THR A 100 -6.17 -6.24 10.10
CA THR A 100 -6.54 -5.99 11.50
C THR A 100 -6.44 -4.52 11.85
N LYS A 101 -7.39 -4.01 12.66
CA LYS A 101 -7.34 -2.60 13.15
C LYS A 101 -6.04 -2.25 13.88
N LYS A 102 -5.34 -3.27 14.40
CA LYS A 102 -4.04 -3.16 15.03
C LYS A 102 -3.22 -4.38 14.60
N LEU A 103 -2.00 -4.13 14.12
CA LEU A 103 -1.07 -5.21 13.80
C LEU A 103 -0.83 -6.08 15.03
N HIS A 104 -1.08 -7.38 14.91
CA HIS A 104 -0.66 -8.36 15.88
C HIS A 104 0.61 -9.04 15.39
N VAL A 105 1.65 -9.05 16.22
CA VAL A 105 2.89 -9.77 15.93
C VAL A 105 2.61 -11.27 15.98
N LEU A 106 2.84 -11.95 14.86
CA LEU A 106 2.66 -13.40 14.72
C LEU A 106 3.98 -14.14 14.94
N ASN A 107 5.08 -13.57 14.45
CA ASN A 107 6.40 -14.17 14.54
C ASN A 107 7.50 -13.09 14.51
N VAL A 108 8.62 -13.36 15.17
CA VAL A 108 9.84 -12.54 15.10
C VAL A 108 11.01 -13.49 14.98
N LYS A 109 11.78 -13.37 13.89
CA LYS A 109 12.98 -14.18 13.68
C LYS A 109 14.13 -13.35 13.14
N GLU A 110 15.34 -13.72 13.54
CA GLU A 110 16.55 -13.28 12.85
C GLU A 110 16.68 -14.06 11.53
N ILE A 111 17.06 -13.39 10.45
CA ILE A 111 17.26 -14.00 9.13
C ILE A 111 18.71 -13.79 8.65
N PRO A 112 19.28 -14.72 7.87
CA PRO A 112 20.60 -14.54 7.27
C PRO A 112 20.68 -13.34 6.31
N ASP A 113 21.89 -12.82 6.10
CA ASP A 113 22.14 -11.75 5.12
C ASP A 113 21.71 -12.11 3.71
N GLU A 114 21.83 -13.38 3.33
CA GLU A 114 21.41 -13.87 2.00
C GLU A 114 19.90 -13.73 1.79
N GLU A 115 19.09 -14.07 2.80
CA GLU A 115 17.64 -13.88 2.76
C GLU A 115 17.29 -12.38 2.72
N MET A 116 17.96 -11.54 3.51
CA MET A 116 17.73 -10.09 3.51
C MET A 116 18.05 -9.46 2.15
N LYS A 117 19.14 -9.88 1.49
CA LYS A 117 19.50 -9.39 0.15
C LYS A 117 18.44 -9.74 -0.90
N ALA A 118 17.89 -10.95 -0.85
CA ALA A 118 16.84 -11.37 -1.78
C ALA A 118 15.60 -10.46 -1.75
N PHE A 119 15.29 -9.84 -0.60
CA PHE A 119 14.20 -8.88 -0.47
C PHE A 119 14.58 -7.44 -0.86
N MET A 120 15.88 -7.09 -0.85
CA MET A 120 16.36 -5.72 -1.11
C MET A 120 16.90 -5.50 -2.53
N ASP A 121 17.16 -6.57 -3.30
CA ASP A 121 17.71 -6.51 -4.66
C ASP A 121 16.70 -6.00 -5.73
N THR A 122 15.83 -5.05 -5.37
CA THR A 122 14.95 -4.33 -6.31
C THR A 122 15.64 -3.16 -7.02
N GLU A 123 16.93 -2.89 -6.75
CA GLU A 123 17.69 -1.77 -7.36
C GLU A 123 18.19 -2.02 -8.81
N ASN A 124 18.02 -3.22 -9.39
CA ASN A 124 18.58 -3.58 -10.69
C ASN A 124 17.58 -4.18 -11.68
N GLN A 125 16.37 -3.62 -11.80
CA GLN A 125 15.53 -3.87 -12.97
C GLN A 125 15.51 -2.60 -13.85
N PRO A 126 15.89 -2.71 -15.14
CA PRO A 126 16.13 -1.58 -16.04
C PRO A 126 14.87 -0.79 -16.39
#